data_AF-A0A2S6FCR4-F1
#
_entry.id   AF-A0A2S6FCR4-F1
#
_cell.length_a   1.000
_cell.length_b   1.000
_cell.length_c   1.000
_cell.angle_alpha   90.00
_cell.angle_beta   90.00
_cell.angle_gamma   90.00
#
_symmetry.space_group_name_H-M   'P 1'
#
loop_
_entity.id
_entity.type
_entity.pdbx_description
1 polymer ?
#
loop_
_entity_poly.entity_id
_entity_poly.type
_entity_poly.pdbx_seq_one_letter_code
_entity_poly.pdbx_strand_id
1 'polypeptide(L)'
;MFKKLIISIALVSTPAWAAKPPFTGVDHSGRYQCTGMDSHIGAFEGVVDMKLNAEQSTGEHGAYGFTLTLLDNSRYDGFAAANSSSLAIYFAHTDPSLKDYGVGIANFASTPDGKTSFTKYYYGPEYEGGGHGFETCIKS
;
A
#
# COMPACT_ATOMS: atom_id res chain seq x y z
N MET A 1 -39.41 20.76 58.76
CA MET A 1 -39.63 20.76 57.29
C MET A 1 -38.27 20.50 56.62
N PHE A 2 -37.95 19.24 56.31
CA PHE A 2 -36.67 18.87 55.69
C PHE A 2 -36.86 18.72 54.18
N LYS A 3 -36.29 19.65 53.41
CA LYS A 3 -36.22 19.58 51.93
C LYS A 3 -35.20 18.50 51.54
N LYS A 4 -35.66 17.37 51.01
CA LYS A 4 -34.79 16.36 50.39
C LYS A 4 -34.31 16.90 49.04
N LEU A 5 -33.02 17.22 48.96
CA LEU A 5 -32.35 17.56 47.70
C LEU A 5 -31.95 16.25 47.02
N ILE A 6 -32.64 15.88 45.95
CA ILE A 6 -32.26 14.74 45.10
C ILE A 6 -31.19 15.26 44.14
N ILE A 7 -29.94 14.86 44.36
CA ILE A 7 -28.83 15.13 43.44
C ILE A 7 -28.84 14.01 42.39
N SER A 8 -29.31 14.33 41.19
CA SER A 8 -29.20 13.46 40.03
C SER A 8 -27.77 13.51 39.49
N ILE A 9 -26.99 12.46 39.74
CA ILE A 9 -25.67 12.26 39.12
C ILE A 9 -25.91 11.78 37.68
N ALA A 10 -25.83 12.70 36.72
CA ALA A 10 -25.77 12.32 35.31
C ALA A 10 -24.37 11.74 35.04
N LEU A 11 -24.28 10.41 34.89
CA LEU A 11 -23.07 9.77 34.34
C LEU A 11 -22.97 10.19 32.87
N VAL A 12 -22.12 11.17 32.59
CA VAL A 12 -21.68 11.47 31.22
C VAL A 12 -20.68 10.37 30.84
N SER A 13 -21.18 9.26 30.31
CA SER A 13 -20.35 8.25 29.67
C SER A 13 -19.83 8.84 28.36
N THR A 14 -18.68 9.51 28.40
CA THR A 14 -17.93 9.82 27.18
C THR A 14 -17.59 8.49 26.52
N PRO A 15 -17.98 8.25 25.25
CA PRO A 15 -17.57 7.03 24.57
C PRO A 15 -16.05 7.00 24.56
N ALA A 16 -15.46 6.01 25.24
CA ALA A 16 -14.05 5.75 25.12
C ALA A 16 -13.81 5.35 23.66
N TRP A 17 -13.30 6.28 22.85
CA TRP A 17 -12.78 5.94 21.54
C TRP A 17 -11.61 5.00 21.78
N ALA A 18 -11.86 3.71 21.58
CA ALA A 18 -10.85 2.68 21.72
C ALA A 18 -9.66 3.09 20.84
N ALA A 19 -8.46 3.11 21.45
CA ALA A 19 -7.25 3.38 20.70
C ALA A 19 -7.16 2.42 19.52
N LYS A 20 -6.71 2.94 18.38
CA LYS A 20 -6.44 2.14 17.19
C LYS A 20 -5.57 0.92 17.57
N PRO A 21 -5.97 -0.31 17.21
CA PRO A 21 -5.14 -1.48 17.47
C PRO A 21 -3.72 -1.29 16.91
N PRO A 22 -2.66 -1.63 17.66
CA PRO A 22 -1.31 -1.58 17.12
C PRO A 22 -1.19 -2.49 15.89
N PHE A 23 -0.26 -2.17 14.99
CA PHE A 23 0.03 -3.05 13.86
C PHE A 23 0.68 -4.35 14.35
N THR A 24 0.12 -5.47 13.93
CA THR A 24 0.55 -6.84 14.25
C THR A 24 0.73 -7.70 13.00
N GLY A 25 0.53 -7.12 11.81
CA GLY A 25 0.72 -7.81 10.53
C GLY A 25 2.18 -7.99 10.16
N VAL A 26 2.40 -8.64 9.02
CA VAL A 26 3.74 -8.78 8.43
C VAL A 26 4.18 -7.44 7.85
N ASP A 27 5.36 -6.96 8.26
CA ASP A 27 5.98 -5.78 7.67
C ASP A 27 6.64 -6.12 6.34
N HIS A 28 6.05 -5.64 5.26
CA HIS A 28 6.55 -5.81 3.90
C HIS A 28 7.44 -4.63 3.45
N SER A 29 7.91 -3.76 4.35
CA SER A 29 8.82 -2.67 3.99
C SER A 29 10.13 -3.20 3.38
N GLY A 30 10.65 -2.50 2.39
CA GLY A 30 11.93 -2.86 1.78
C GLY A 30 12.14 -2.21 0.42
N ARG A 31 13.31 -2.51 -0.15
CA ARG A 31 13.67 -2.21 -1.52
C ARG A 31 13.57 -3.50 -2.34
N TYR A 32 12.93 -3.42 -3.49
CA TYR A 32 12.61 -4.58 -4.32
C TYR A 32 13.07 -4.35 -5.75
N GLN A 33 13.84 -5.30 -6.27
CA GLN A 33 14.23 -5.31 -7.68
C GLN A 33 13.12 -5.95 -8.50
N CYS A 34 12.64 -5.25 -9.51
CA CYS A 34 11.46 -5.61 -10.28
C CYS A 34 11.78 -5.83 -11.75
N THR A 35 11.20 -6.88 -12.30
CA THR A 35 11.10 -7.09 -13.76
C THR A 35 9.63 -7.19 -14.14
N GLY A 36 9.25 -6.64 -15.28
CA GLY A 36 7.86 -6.58 -15.69
C GLY A 36 7.65 -6.59 -17.19
N MET A 37 6.37 -6.67 -17.56
CA MET A 37 5.87 -6.62 -18.92
C MET A 37 4.64 -5.71 -18.95
N ASP A 38 4.77 -4.60 -19.66
CA ASP A 38 3.70 -3.63 -19.92
C ASP A 38 3.10 -3.82 -21.32
N SER A 39 1.81 -3.54 -21.48
CA SER A 39 1.10 -3.71 -22.75
C SER A 39 1.56 -2.78 -23.86
N HIS A 40 2.19 -1.64 -23.56
CA HIS A 40 2.65 -0.63 -24.52
C HIS A 40 4.16 -0.63 -24.69
N ILE A 41 4.91 -0.62 -23.57
CA ILE A 41 6.37 -0.48 -23.61
C ILE A 41 7.11 -1.83 -23.61
N GLY A 42 6.40 -2.94 -23.40
CA GLY A 42 6.97 -4.27 -23.35
C GLY A 42 7.74 -4.54 -22.06
N ALA A 43 8.86 -5.25 -22.16
CA ALA A 43 9.65 -5.63 -20.99
C ALA A 43 10.30 -4.40 -20.33
N PHE A 44 10.22 -4.32 -19.01
CA PHE A 44 10.85 -3.25 -18.23
C PHE A 44 11.51 -3.77 -16.96
N GLU A 45 12.42 -2.98 -16.41
CA GLU A 45 13.04 -3.20 -15.12
C GLU A 45 12.92 -1.93 -14.26
N GLY A 46 12.87 -2.12 -12.94
CA GLY A 46 12.80 -1.00 -12.01
C GLY A 46 13.00 -1.42 -10.56
N VAL A 47 12.90 -0.44 -9.67
CA VAL A 47 13.04 -0.63 -8.24
C VAL A 47 11.82 -0.08 -7.52
N VAL A 48 11.23 -0.89 -6.66
CA VAL A 48 10.18 -0.47 -5.73
C VAL A 48 10.78 -0.23 -4.35
N ASP A 49 10.57 0.96 -3.80
CA ASP A 49 10.75 1.25 -2.38
C ASP A 49 9.38 1.27 -1.69
N MET A 50 9.22 0.40 -0.70
CA MET A 50 8.00 0.28 0.09
C MET A 50 8.31 0.55 1.56
N LYS A 51 7.52 1.43 2.18
CA LYS A 51 7.75 1.87 3.56
C LYS A 51 6.45 1.85 4.36
N LEU A 52 6.43 1.06 5.44
CA LEU A 52 5.31 0.99 6.37
C LEU A 52 5.04 2.38 6.98
N ASN A 53 3.78 2.77 6.96
CA ASN A 53 3.23 3.87 7.72
C ASN A 53 2.58 3.29 8.98
N ALA A 54 3.34 3.20 10.07
CA ALA A 54 2.89 2.59 11.31
C ALA A 54 1.72 3.37 11.93
N GLU A 55 1.71 4.69 11.75
CA GLU A 55 0.64 5.57 12.23
C GLU A 55 -0.70 5.28 11.53
N GLN A 56 -0.67 4.80 10.28
CA GLN A 56 -1.85 4.44 9.49
C GLN A 56 -2.14 2.94 9.41
N SER A 57 -1.23 2.08 9.86
CA SER A 57 -1.44 0.62 9.96
C SER A 57 -2.19 0.18 11.23
N THR A 58 -3.10 -0.80 11.14
CA THR A 58 -3.95 -1.27 12.26
C THR A 58 -4.12 -2.78 12.24
N GLY A 59 -3.91 -3.46 13.37
CA GLY A 59 -4.02 -4.92 13.45
C GLY A 59 -3.20 -5.59 12.35
N GLU A 60 -3.81 -6.46 11.55
CA GLU A 60 -3.14 -7.14 10.44
C GLU A 60 -3.06 -6.32 9.14
N HIS A 61 -3.67 -5.12 9.11
CA HIS A 61 -3.71 -4.27 7.93
C HIS A 61 -2.54 -3.28 7.93
N GLY A 62 -1.65 -3.41 6.96
CA GLY A 62 -0.52 -2.51 6.75
C GLY A 62 -0.86 -1.41 5.75
N ALA A 63 -0.47 -0.17 6.04
CA ALA A 63 -0.50 0.95 5.12
C ALA A 63 0.94 1.31 4.72
N TYR A 64 1.19 1.55 3.43
CA TYR A 64 2.54 1.76 2.92
C TYR A 64 2.61 2.96 2.00
N GLY A 65 3.72 3.69 2.07
CA GLY A 65 4.20 4.48 0.93
C GLY A 65 4.82 3.55 -0.11
N PHE A 66 4.63 3.86 -1.39
CA PHE A 66 5.13 3.09 -2.52
C PHE A 66 5.77 4.04 -3.53
N THR A 67 7.00 3.76 -3.95
CA THR A 67 7.64 4.45 -5.06
C THR A 67 8.26 3.43 -6.00
N LEU A 68 7.92 3.51 -7.28
CA LEU A 68 8.59 2.76 -8.36
C LEU A 68 9.50 3.72 -9.12
N THR A 69 10.75 3.31 -9.35
CA THR A 69 11.70 4.02 -10.23
C THR A 69 12.19 3.07 -11.30
N LEU A 70 11.95 3.38 -12.58
CA LEU A 70 12.42 2.60 -13.72
C LEU A 70 13.89 2.93 -14.04
N LEU A 71 14.53 2.10 -14.87
CA LEU A 71 15.95 2.27 -15.23
C LEU A 71 16.27 3.61 -15.93
N ASP A 72 15.29 4.18 -16.65
CA ASP A 72 15.41 5.49 -17.30
C ASP A 72 15.20 6.67 -16.33
N ASN A 73 15.00 6.38 -15.04
CA ASN A 73 14.64 7.31 -13.96
C ASN A 73 13.19 7.82 -14.00
N SER A 74 12.33 7.25 -14.85
CA SER A 74 10.89 7.48 -14.75
C SER A 74 10.40 7.06 -13.37
N ARG A 75 9.69 7.97 -12.69
CA ARG A 75 9.34 7.83 -11.27
C ARG A 75 7.84 7.86 -11.08
N TYR A 76 7.36 6.90 -10.32
CA TYR A 76 5.97 6.73 -9.96
C TYR A 76 5.81 6.76 -8.44
N ASP A 77 4.98 7.67 -7.95
CA ASP A 77 4.62 7.75 -6.53
C ASP A 77 3.26 7.14 -6.28
N GLY A 78 3.11 6.58 -5.08
CA GLY A 78 1.94 5.81 -4.75
C GLY A 78 1.82 5.46 -3.28
N PHE A 79 0.84 4.61 -3.01
CA PHE A 79 0.59 4.06 -1.69
C PHE A 79 -0.04 2.68 -1.83
N ALA A 80 0.02 1.89 -0.77
CA ALA A 80 -0.54 0.56 -0.77
C ALA A 80 -1.20 0.19 0.56
N ALA A 81 -2.16 -0.71 0.49
CA ALA A 81 -2.82 -1.33 1.63
C ALA A 81 -2.63 -2.85 1.56
N ALA A 82 -2.13 -3.45 2.65
CA ALA A 82 -1.87 -4.87 2.74
C ALA A 82 -2.78 -5.55 3.76
N ASN A 83 -3.10 -6.81 3.52
CA ASN A 83 -3.61 -7.74 4.52
C ASN A 83 -3.00 -9.11 4.27
N SER A 84 -2.33 -9.67 5.28
CA SER A 84 -1.61 -10.94 5.15
C SER A 84 -0.62 -10.90 3.96
N SER A 85 -0.80 -11.74 2.94
CA SER A 85 0.01 -11.80 1.73
C SER A 85 -0.55 -10.99 0.56
N SER A 86 -1.69 -10.32 0.69
CA SER A 86 -2.28 -9.53 -0.39
C SER A 86 -2.00 -8.04 -0.24
N LEU A 87 -1.82 -7.36 -1.36
CA LEU A 87 -1.52 -5.94 -1.45
C LEU A 87 -2.36 -5.28 -2.55
N ALA A 88 -2.98 -4.14 -2.26
CA ALA A 88 -3.59 -3.27 -3.24
C ALA A 88 -2.76 -1.98 -3.32
N ILE A 89 -2.47 -1.52 -4.54
CA ILE A 89 -1.49 -0.47 -4.80
C ILE A 89 -2.15 0.59 -5.69
N TYR A 90 -1.96 1.87 -5.37
CA TYR A 90 -2.10 2.97 -6.32
C TYR A 90 -0.70 3.45 -6.69
N PHE A 91 -0.48 3.80 -7.95
CA PHE A 91 0.76 4.39 -8.43
C PHE A 91 0.46 5.40 -9.54
N ALA A 92 1.25 6.46 -9.63
CA ALA A 92 1.14 7.49 -10.64
C ALA A 92 2.50 8.07 -11.00
N HIS A 93 2.74 8.24 -12.29
CA HIS A 93 3.92 8.91 -12.80
C HIS A 93 3.97 10.34 -12.27
N THR A 94 5.17 10.79 -11.92
CA THR A 94 5.39 12.11 -11.30
C THR A 94 5.14 13.29 -12.25
N ASP A 95 5.21 13.06 -13.56
CA ASP A 95 4.62 13.94 -14.57
C ASP A 95 3.15 13.56 -14.81
N PRO A 96 2.17 14.37 -14.34
CA PRO A 96 0.76 14.07 -14.50
C PRO A 96 0.25 14.26 -15.93
N SER A 97 1.01 14.93 -16.81
CA SER A 97 0.59 15.16 -18.20
C SER A 97 0.54 13.87 -19.03
N LEU A 98 1.34 12.87 -18.62
CA LEU A 98 1.36 11.54 -19.24
C LEU A 98 0.11 10.71 -18.94
N LYS A 99 -0.65 11.10 -17.89
CA LYS A 99 -1.80 10.34 -17.38
C LYS A 99 -1.48 8.86 -17.12
N ASP A 100 -0.22 8.60 -16.78
CA ASP A 100 0.27 7.28 -16.47
C ASP A 100 0.09 7.00 -15.00
N TYR A 101 -1.07 6.46 -14.66
CA TYR A 101 -1.40 6.10 -13.29
C TYR A 101 -2.37 4.91 -13.31
N GLY A 102 -2.40 4.17 -12.21
CA GLY A 102 -3.22 2.98 -12.15
C GLY A 102 -3.37 2.41 -10.76
N VAL A 103 -4.08 1.28 -10.73
CA VAL A 103 -4.18 0.44 -9.55
C VAL A 103 -3.57 -0.92 -9.84
N GLY A 104 -2.98 -1.52 -8.82
CA GLY A 104 -2.46 -2.87 -8.86
C GLY A 104 -2.97 -3.73 -7.73
N ILE A 105 -3.05 -5.02 -7.98
CA ILE A 105 -3.19 -6.05 -6.96
C ILE A 105 -1.94 -6.91 -7.00
N ALA A 106 -1.43 -7.27 -5.83
CA ALA A 106 -0.24 -8.09 -5.72
C ALA A 106 -0.39 -9.13 -4.61
N ASN A 107 0.40 -10.20 -4.74
CA ASN A 107 0.54 -11.20 -3.69
C ASN A 107 2.01 -11.42 -3.36
N PHE A 108 2.31 -11.45 -2.06
CA PHE A 108 3.62 -11.81 -1.54
C PHE A 108 3.83 -13.32 -1.54
N ALA A 109 5.06 -13.74 -1.81
CA ALA A 109 5.52 -15.11 -1.72
C ALA A 109 6.98 -15.15 -1.25
N SER A 110 7.46 -16.35 -0.95
CA SER A 110 8.90 -16.59 -0.79
C SER A 110 9.46 -17.20 -2.07
N THR A 111 10.61 -16.72 -2.51
CA THR A 111 11.39 -17.34 -3.58
C THR A 111 12.02 -18.66 -3.10
N PRO A 112 12.50 -19.54 -4.01
CA PRO A 112 13.18 -20.78 -3.63
C PRO A 112 14.41 -20.59 -2.72
N ASP A 113 15.10 -19.45 -2.85
CA ASP A 113 16.23 -19.04 -1.99
C ASP A 113 15.79 -18.32 -0.71
N GLY A 114 14.48 -18.25 -0.42
CA GLY A 114 13.93 -17.75 0.84
C GLY A 114 13.75 -16.23 0.93
N LYS A 115 13.93 -15.50 -0.17
CA LYS A 115 13.69 -14.05 -0.22
C LYS A 115 12.20 -13.75 -0.34
N THR A 116 11.79 -12.61 0.19
CA THR A 116 10.43 -12.09 -0.03
C THR A 116 10.31 -11.60 -1.48
N SER A 117 9.25 -12.01 -2.17
CA SER A 117 8.86 -11.46 -3.47
C SER A 117 7.39 -11.04 -3.46
N PHE A 118 6.99 -10.21 -4.41
CA PHE A 118 5.60 -10.07 -4.79
C PHE A 118 5.43 -10.05 -6.31
N THR A 119 4.27 -10.50 -6.78
CA THR A 119 3.87 -10.34 -8.19
C THR A 119 2.64 -9.45 -8.23
N LYS A 120 2.72 -8.36 -9.01
CA LYS A 120 1.65 -7.39 -9.20
C LYS A 120 1.06 -7.52 -10.60
N TYR A 121 -0.26 -7.51 -10.70
CA TYR A 121 -0.99 -7.14 -11.92
C TYR A 121 -1.50 -5.71 -11.75
N TYR A 122 -1.44 -4.90 -12.80
CA TYR A 122 -1.97 -3.54 -12.77
C TYR A 122 -2.80 -3.19 -14.00
N TYR A 123 -3.64 -2.17 -13.83
CA TYR A 123 -4.40 -1.52 -14.88
C TYR A 123 -4.33 0.00 -14.71
N GLY A 124 -3.93 0.69 -15.78
CA GLY A 124 -3.90 2.15 -15.89
C GLY A 124 -4.90 2.62 -16.95
N PRO A 125 -5.99 3.30 -16.60
CA PRO A 125 -7.10 3.52 -17.52
C PRO A 125 -6.84 4.58 -18.60
N GLU A 126 -5.90 5.51 -18.37
CA GLU A 126 -5.71 6.67 -19.25
C GLU A 126 -4.34 6.69 -19.96
N TYR A 127 -3.40 5.84 -19.56
CA TYR A 127 -2.10 5.75 -20.22
C TYR A 127 -2.26 5.20 -21.63
N GLU A 128 -1.97 6.02 -22.64
CA GLU A 128 -2.10 5.68 -24.06
C GLU A 128 -3.49 5.11 -24.47
N GLY A 129 -4.55 5.47 -23.73
CA GLY A 129 -5.91 4.95 -23.97
C GLY A 129 -6.25 3.65 -23.23
N GLY A 130 -5.37 3.20 -22.32
CA GLY A 130 -5.58 2.09 -21.40
C GLY A 130 -4.43 1.09 -21.44
N GLY A 131 -3.71 0.95 -20.33
CA GLY A 131 -2.56 0.05 -20.19
C GLY A 131 -2.73 -0.97 -19.08
N HIS A 132 -2.03 -2.08 -19.17
CA HIS A 132 -1.96 -3.09 -18.12
C HIS A 132 -0.65 -3.86 -18.20
N GLY A 133 -0.29 -4.51 -17.12
CA GLY A 133 0.93 -5.29 -17.10
C GLY A 133 1.09 -6.13 -15.85
N PHE A 134 2.20 -6.86 -15.84
CA PHE A 134 2.63 -7.66 -14.70
C PHE A 134 4.05 -7.27 -14.32
N GLU A 135 4.35 -7.27 -13.03
CA GLU A 135 5.71 -7.18 -12.53
C GLU A 135 5.94 -8.19 -11.41
N THR A 136 7.16 -8.71 -11.32
CA THR A 136 7.63 -9.52 -10.20
C THR A 136 8.80 -8.81 -9.56
N CYS A 137 8.70 -8.63 -8.26
CA CYS A 137 9.60 -7.82 -7.45
C CYS A 137 10.20 -8.68 -6.34
N ILE A 138 11.53 -8.70 -6.20
CA ILE A 138 12.26 -9.49 -5.21
C ILE A 138 12.98 -8.54 -4.25
N LYS A 139 12.78 -8.73 -2.95
CA LYS A 139 13.40 -7.93 -1.90
C LYS A 139 14.92 -8.12 -1.91
N SER A 140 15.66 -7.00 -1.93
CA SER A 140 17.13 -6.97 -1.86
C SER A 140 17.65 -7.12 -0.44
#